data_AF-A0A2E0QUU5-F1
#
_entry.id   AF-A0A2E0QUU5-F1
#
_cell.length_a   1.000
_cell.length_b   1.000
_cell.length_c   1.000
_cell.angle_alpha   90.00
_cell.angle_beta   90.00
_cell.angle_gamma   90.00
#
_symmetry.space_group_name_H-M   'P 1'
#
loop_
_entity.id
_entity.type
_entity.pdbx_description
1 polymer ?
#
loop_
_entity_poly.entity_id
_entity_poly.type
_entity_poly.pdbx_seq_one_letter_code
_entity_poly.pdbx_strand_id
1 'polypeptide(L)'
;MARSTKRSIAIANPLLDVLEHQLKNGVLDYPSVNAAINGLLLYQGLTGKPHDITSRIAYMHRDHQDVIHDFTLEMNRRGVSLIGSFIRHVAERVAAGEPEPDPDTIIKRQADHVLDLALRWQRGDEKVWDEVG
;
A
#
# COMPACT_ATOMS: atom_id res chain seq x y z
N MET A 1 25.73 -25.52 -5.35
CA MET A 1 24.55 -24.69 -5.64
C MET A 1 23.35 -25.29 -4.93
N ALA A 2 22.76 -24.58 -3.96
CA ALA A 2 21.54 -25.06 -3.31
C ALA A 2 20.42 -25.12 -4.35
N ARG A 3 19.76 -26.28 -4.49
CA ARG A 3 18.55 -26.39 -5.31
C ARG A 3 17.48 -25.47 -4.73
N SER A 4 16.78 -24.73 -5.59
CA SER A 4 15.55 -24.03 -5.22
C SER A 4 14.58 -25.05 -4.60
N THR A 5 14.34 -24.92 -3.30
CA THR A 5 13.33 -25.70 -2.59
C THR A 5 12.06 -24.86 -2.59
N LYS A 6 11.02 -25.32 -3.29
CA LYS A 6 9.73 -24.63 -3.31
C LYS A 6 9.16 -24.63 -1.88
N ARG A 7 8.80 -23.45 -1.38
CA ARG A 7 8.07 -23.25 -0.13
C ARG A 7 6.79 -22.49 -0.45
N SER A 8 5.71 -22.81 0.25
CA SER A 8 4.44 -22.10 0.13
C SER A 8 4.37 -20.99 1.17
N ILE A 9 3.88 -19.82 0.75
CA ILE A 9 3.55 -18.69 1.62
C ILE A 9 2.05 -18.42 1.50
N ALA A 10 1.40 -18.03 2.60
CA ALA A 10 0.02 -17.57 2.56
C ALA A 10 0.01 -16.06 2.29
N ILE A 11 -0.82 -15.63 1.35
CA ILE A 11 -1.03 -14.22 0.99
C ILE A 11 -2.52 -13.94 1.19
N ALA A 12 -2.85 -12.80 1.78
CA ALA A 12 -4.25 -12.38 1.92
C ALA A 12 -4.87 -12.20 0.52
N ASN A 13 -6.04 -12.78 0.29
CA ASN A 13 -6.70 -12.73 -1.03
C ASN A 13 -6.84 -11.31 -1.59
N PRO A 14 -7.22 -10.27 -0.82
CA PRO A 14 -7.33 -8.93 -1.37
C PRO A 14 -6.01 -8.39 -1.91
N LEU A 15 -4.88 -8.72 -1.27
CA LEU A 15 -3.55 -8.33 -1.75
C LEU A 15 -3.14 -9.10 -3.00
N LEU A 16 -3.52 -10.37 -3.10
CA LEU A 16 -3.31 -11.16 -4.31
C LEU A 16 -4.13 -10.58 -5.48
N ASP A 17 -5.40 -10.26 -5.24
CA ASP A 17 -6.29 -9.66 -6.23
C ASP A 17 -5.77 -8.29 -6.73
N VAL A 18 -5.24 -7.45 -5.83
CA VAL A 18 -4.57 -6.18 -6.19
C VAL A 18 -3.41 -6.44 -7.15
N LEU A 19 -2.55 -7.40 -6.81
CA LEU A 19 -1.36 -7.70 -7.59
C LEU A 19 -1.73 -8.24 -8.97
N GLU A 20 -2.71 -9.15 -9.04
CA GLU A 20 -3.24 -9.69 -10.30
C GLU A 20 -3.87 -8.61 -11.17
N HIS A 21 -4.66 -7.70 -10.58
CA HIS A 21 -5.27 -6.59 -11.29
C HIS A 21 -4.23 -5.63 -11.88
N GLN A 22 -3.20 -5.28 -11.11
CA GLN A 22 -2.11 -4.41 -11.58
C GLN A 22 -1.32 -5.02 -12.74
N LEU A 23 -1.05 -6.34 -12.70
CA LEU A 23 -0.39 -7.04 -13.80
C LEU A 23 -1.28 -7.08 -15.05
N LYS A 24 -2.57 -7.41 -14.89
CA LYS A 24 -3.53 -7.49 -15.99
C LYS A 24 -3.70 -6.16 -16.72
N ASN A 25 -3.66 -5.06 -15.98
CA ASN A 25 -3.82 -3.71 -16.54
C ASN A 25 -2.49 -3.05 -16.97
N GLY A 26 -1.37 -3.79 -16.92
CA GLY A 26 -0.07 -3.27 -17.33
C GLY A 26 0.50 -2.18 -16.42
N VAL A 27 -0.04 -2.01 -15.21
CA VAL A 27 0.53 -1.10 -14.19
C VAL A 27 1.88 -1.63 -13.71
N LEU A 28 1.96 -2.95 -13.53
CA LEU A 28 3.20 -3.66 -13.23
C LEU A 28 3.64 -4.47 -14.45
N ASP A 29 4.89 -4.28 -14.85
CA ASP A 29 5.50 -4.99 -15.98
C ASP A 29 6.29 -6.23 -15.51
N TYR A 30 5.62 -7.10 -14.75
CA TYR A 30 6.18 -8.41 -14.39
C TYR A 30 5.48 -9.52 -15.18
N PRO A 31 6.21 -10.58 -15.56
CA PRO A 31 5.63 -11.65 -16.38
C PRO A 31 4.67 -12.59 -15.62
N SER A 32 4.60 -12.49 -14.28
CA SER A 32 3.68 -13.26 -13.44
C SER A 32 3.61 -12.71 -12.02
N VAL A 33 2.60 -13.14 -11.25
CA VAL A 33 2.48 -12.92 -9.80
C VAL A 33 3.75 -13.34 -9.06
N ASN A 34 4.27 -14.53 -9.35
CA ASN A 34 5.51 -15.02 -8.72
C ASN A 34 6.72 -14.14 -9.03
N ALA A 35 6.82 -13.63 -10.26
CA ALA A 35 7.90 -12.71 -10.63
C ALA A 35 7.80 -11.38 -9.88
N ALA A 36 6.59 -10.86 -9.70
CA ALA A 36 6.36 -9.66 -8.92
C ALA A 36 6.72 -9.86 -7.43
N ILE A 37 6.28 -10.96 -6.80
CA ILE A 37 6.63 -11.30 -5.41
C ILE A 37 8.15 -11.43 -5.25
N ASN A 38 8.82 -12.14 -6.17
CA ASN A 38 10.28 -12.26 -6.14
C ASN A 38 10.98 -10.90 -6.31
N GLY A 39 10.46 -10.04 -7.17
CA GLY A 39 10.95 -8.67 -7.35
C GLY A 39 10.88 -7.85 -6.07
N LEU A 40 9.74 -7.92 -5.36
CA LEU A 40 9.55 -7.25 -4.06
C LEU A 40 10.53 -7.76 -3.00
N LEU A 41 10.71 -9.08 -2.89
CA LEU A 41 11.67 -9.69 -1.97
C LEU A 41 13.12 -9.32 -2.32
N LEU A 42 13.46 -9.27 -3.60
CA LEU A 42 14.79 -8.86 -4.07
C LEU A 42 15.05 -7.38 -3.73
N TYR A 43 14.08 -6.50 -4.00
CA TYR A 43 14.18 -5.09 -3.66
C TYR A 43 14.41 -4.89 -2.15
N GLN A 44 13.66 -5.62 -1.32
CA GLN A 44 13.83 -5.62 0.13
C GLN A 44 15.24 -6.09 0.55
N GLY A 45 15.78 -7.12 -0.12
CA GLY A 45 17.14 -7.60 0.12
C GLY A 45 18.22 -6.60 -0.29
N LEU A 46 18.03 -5.86 -1.38
CA LEU A 46 18.97 -4.85 -1.88
C LEU A 46 19.01 -3.59 -1.00
N THR A 47 17.86 -3.17 -0.48
CA THR A 47 17.76 -1.97 0.37
C THR A 47 18.20 -2.25 1.82
N GLY A 48 18.12 -3.51 2.26
CA GLY A 48 18.54 -3.93 3.60
C GLY A 48 17.71 -3.35 4.75
N LYS A 49 16.59 -2.68 4.44
CA LYS A 49 15.70 -2.03 5.43
C LYS A 49 14.25 -2.29 5.05
N PRO A 50 13.38 -2.67 6.00
CA PRO A 50 11.96 -2.86 5.70
C PRO A 50 11.34 -1.56 5.21
N HIS A 51 10.32 -1.64 4.36
CA HIS A 51 9.55 -0.47 3.98
C HIS A 51 8.72 0.03 5.19
N ASP A 52 8.86 1.30 5.55
CA ASP A 52 8.35 1.81 6.82
C ASP A 52 6.82 1.76 6.94
N ILE A 53 6.08 1.98 5.85
CA ILE A 53 4.61 1.86 5.83
C ILE A 53 4.16 0.41 6.06
N THR A 54 4.67 -0.54 5.26
CA THR A 54 4.21 -1.93 5.29
C THR A 54 4.66 -2.65 6.56
N SER A 55 5.83 -2.31 7.10
CA SER A 55 6.29 -2.83 8.39
C SER A 55 5.37 -2.40 9.53
N ARG A 56 4.93 -1.13 9.57
CA ARG A 56 3.96 -0.65 10.58
C ARG A 56 2.63 -1.39 10.49
N ILE A 57 2.08 -1.53 9.29
CA ILE A 57 0.82 -2.27 9.07
C ILE A 57 0.95 -3.72 9.54
N ALA A 58 2.08 -4.38 9.29
CA ALA A 58 2.32 -5.75 9.73
C ALA A 58 2.32 -5.91 11.27
N TYR A 59 2.59 -4.83 12.03
CA TYR A 59 2.52 -4.82 13.49
C TYR A 59 1.14 -4.41 14.05
N MET A 60 0.16 -4.07 13.21
CA MET A 60 -1.20 -3.74 13.63
C MET A 60 -2.02 -4.98 14.01
N HIS A 61 -3.15 -4.78 14.68
CA HIS A 61 -4.11 -5.86 14.93
C HIS A 61 -4.64 -6.44 13.61
N ARG A 62 -4.92 -7.75 13.58
CA ARG A 62 -5.35 -8.46 12.37
C ARG A 62 -6.56 -7.80 11.71
N ASP A 63 -7.56 -7.41 12.49
CA ASP A 63 -8.76 -6.75 11.96
C ASP A 63 -8.43 -5.44 11.24
N HIS A 64 -7.42 -4.68 11.70
CA HIS A 64 -6.98 -3.47 11.00
C HIS A 64 -6.25 -3.80 9.70
N GLN A 65 -5.45 -4.87 9.69
CA GLN A 65 -4.80 -5.34 8.47
C GLN A 65 -5.83 -5.75 7.43
N ASP A 66 -6.85 -6.51 7.83
CA ASP A 66 -7.92 -6.98 6.94
C ASP A 66 -8.68 -5.80 6.32
N VAL A 67 -9.04 -4.79 7.12
CA VAL A 67 -9.72 -3.57 6.64
C VAL A 67 -8.83 -2.79 5.66
N ILE A 68 -7.54 -2.65 5.94
CA ILE A 68 -6.59 -1.98 5.03
C ILE A 68 -6.44 -2.76 3.72
N HIS A 69 -6.39 -4.10 3.77
CA HIS A 69 -6.27 -4.94 2.57
C HIS A 69 -7.51 -4.80 1.67
N ASP A 70 -8.71 -4.84 2.24
CA ASP A 70 -9.97 -4.66 1.51
C ASP A 70 -10.05 -3.26 0.88
N PHE A 71 -9.68 -2.22 1.64
CA PHE A 71 -9.65 -0.86 1.13
C PHE A 71 -8.64 -0.69 -0.01
N THR A 72 -7.45 -1.31 0.10
CA THR A 72 -6.42 -1.28 -0.95
C THR A 72 -6.93 -1.91 -2.25
N LEU A 73 -7.68 -3.01 -2.15
CA LEU A 73 -8.33 -3.63 -3.30
C LEU A 73 -9.36 -2.71 -3.96
N GLU A 74 -10.22 -2.07 -3.17
CA GLU A 74 -11.22 -1.14 -3.69
C GLU A 74 -10.59 0.07 -4.37
N MET A 75 -9.55 0.66 -3.76
CA MET A 75 -8.76 1.73 -4.40
C MET A 75 -8.19 1.30 -5.74
N ASN A 76 -7.62 0.09 -5.80
CA ASN A 76 -7.02 -0.42 -7.02
C ASN A 76 -8.04 -0.67 -8.13
N ARG A 77 -9.25 -1.16 -7.79
CA ARG A 77 -10.38 -1.29 -8.73
C ARG A 77 -10.85 0.04 -9.28
N ARG A 78 -10.78 1.11 -8.47
CA ARG A 78 -11.12 2.48 -8.87
C ARG A 78 -10.00 3.19 -9.64
N GLY A 79 -8.84 2.55 -9.81
CA GLY A 79 -7.68 3.15 -10.48
C GLY A 79 -7.00 4.26 -9.66
N VAL A 80 -7.24 4.29 -8.34
CA VAL A 80 -6.71 5.31 -7.44
C VAL A 80 -5.41 4.82 -6.78
N SER A 81 -4.41 5.70 -6.71
CA SER A 81 -3.14 5.44 -6.03
C SER A 81 -3.02 6.27 -4.77
N LEU A 82 -2.80 5.58 -3.63
CA LEU A 82 -2.58 6.19 -2.32
C LEU A 82 -1.34 7.11 -2.31
N ILE A 83 -0.31 6.77 -3.09
CA ILE A 83 0.86 7.64 -3.30
C ILE A 83 0.45 8.94 -3.99
N GLY A 84 -0.44 8.87 -4.99
CA GLY A 84 -0.97 10.05 -5.68
C GLY A 84 -1.74 10.98 -4.73
N SER A 85 -2.60 10.40 -3.89
CA SER A 85 -3.35 11.16 -2.86
C SER A 85 -2.44 11.78 -1.81
N PHE A 86 -1.44 11.04 -1.34
CA PHE A 86 -0.51 11.49 -0.32
C PHE A 86 0.38 12.62 -0.84
N ILE A 87 0.91 12.48 -2.07
CA ILE A 87 1.69 13.53 -2.73
C ILE A 87 0.83 14.78 -2.94
N ARG A 88 -0.43 14.62 -3.35
CA ARG A 88 -1.37 15.75 -3.49
C ARG A 88 -1.58 16.46 -2.15
N HIS A 89 -1.87 15.71 -1.08
CA HIS A 89 -2.07 16.25 0.26
C HIS A 89 -0.85 17.03 0.78
N VAL A 90 0.36 16.49 0.58
CA VAL A 90 1.60 17.20 0.95
C VAL A 90 1.78 18.45 0.09
N ALA A 91 1.53 18.38 -1.22
CA ALA A 91 1.66 19.52 -2.13
C ALA A 91 0.67 20.65 -1.80
N GLU A 92 -0.57 20.33 -1.44
CA GLU A 92 -1.59 21.30 -1.04
C GLU A 92 -1.21 22.03 0.25
N ARG A 93 -0.66 21.33 1.24
CA ARG A 93 -0.21 21.94 2.51
C ARG A 93 0.99 22.86 2.31
N VAL A 94 1.94 22.45 1.47
CA VAL A 94 3.07 23.32 1.08
C VAL A 94 2.55 24.56 0.32
N ALA A 95 1.60 24.39 -0.61
CA ALA A 95 0.98 25.50 -1.33
C ALA A 95 0.19 26.45 -0.41
N ALA A 96 -0.36 25.95 0.70
CA ALA A 96 -1.02 26.73 1.74
C ALA A 96 -0.05 27.46 2.69
N GLY A 97 1.26 27.30 2.50
CA GLY A 97 2.29 27.97 3.32
C GLY A 97 2.55 27.30 4.67
N GLU A 98 2.08 26.07 4.87
CA GLU A 98 2.44 25.29 6.05
C GLU A 98 3.89 24.82 5.98
N PRO A 99 4.60 24.74 7.11
CA PRO A 99 5.95 24.20 7.13
C PRO A 99 5.95 22.76 6.62
N GLU A 100 6.92 22.46 5.76
CA GLU A 100 7.11 21.14 5.18
C GLU A 100 7.21 20.11 6.32
N PRO A 101 6.33 19.10 6.36
CA PRO A 101 6.34 18.15 7.46
C PRO A 101 7.62 17.33 7.42
N ASP A 102 8.23 17.15 8.59
CA ASP A 102 9.44 16.35 8.76
C ASP A 102 9.23 14.92 8.17
N PRO A 103 10.20 14.38 7.40
CA PRO A 103 10.08 13.08 6.74
C PRO A 103 9.69 11.93 7.66
N ASP A 104 10.22 11.90 8.90
CA ASP A 104 9.86 10.86 9.87
C ASP A 104 8.42 11.00 10.36
N THR A 105 7.91 12.24 10.42
CA THR A 105 6.52 12.56 10.77
C THR A 105 5.55 12.18 9.65
N ILE A 106 5.96 12.39 8.40
CA ILE A 106 5.24 11.93 7.20
C ILE A 106 5.08 10.41 7.23
N ILE A 107 6.18 9.68 7.36
CA ILE A 107 6.21 8.21 7.30
C ILE A 107 5.40 7.60 8.44
N LYS A 108 5.49 8.17 9.65
CA LYS A 108 4.70 7.71 10.81
C LYS A 108 3.20 7.82 10.57
N ARG A 109 2.75 8.94 9.99
CA ARG A 109 1.33 9.23 9.81
C ARG A 109 0.71 8.50 8.62
N GLN A 110 1.51 8.03 7.66
CA GLN A 110 0.99 7.35 6.47
C GLN A 110 0.22 6.07 6.82
N ALA A 111 0.78 5.19 7.65
CA ALA A 111 0.08 3.95 8.02
C ALA A 111 -1.21 4.23 8.81
N ASP A 112 -1.17 5.20 9.73
CA ASP A 112 -2.33 5.60 10.53
C ASP A 112 -3.40 6.28 9.66
N HIS A 113 -2.98 7.08 8.68
CA HIS A 113 -3.89 7.75 7.74
C HIS A 113 -4.57 6.75 6.80
N VAL A 114 -3.84 5.74 6.31
CA VAL A 114 -4.43 4.65 5.52
C VAL A 114 -5.48 3.90 6.34
N LEU A 115 -5.18 3.62 7.61
CA LEU A 115 -6.14 2.97 8.51
C LEU A 115 -7.39 3.84 8.74
N ASP A 116 -7.22 5.14 8.97
CA ASP A 116 -8.35 6.07 9.15
C ASP A 116 -9.27 6.08 7.93
N LEU A 117 -8.70 6.25 6.73
CA LEU A 117 -9.46 6.21 5.47
C LEU A 117 -10.18 4.87 5.31
N ALA A 118 -9.50 3.74 5.57
CA ALA A 118 -10.08 2.41 5.44
C ALA A 118 -11.23 2.18 6.44
N LEU A 119 -11.11 2.65 7.68
CA LEU A 119 -12.17 2.55 8.69
C LEU A 119 -13.37 3.45 8.36
N ARG A 120 -13.14 4.65 7.84
CA ARG A 120 -14.21 5.56 7.39
C ARG A 120 -14.94 4.97 6.19
N TRP A 121 -14.20 4.45 5.21
CA TRP A 121 -14.75 3.72 4.07
C TRP A 121 -15.61 2.52 4.51
N GLN A 122 -15.11 1.70 5.44
CA GLN A 122 -15.86 0.55 5.97
C GLN A 122 -17.18 0.94 6.64
N ARG A 123 -17.26 2.17 7.19
CA ARG A 123 -18.49 2.75 7.77
C ARG A 123 -19.41 3.40 6.73
N GLY A 124 -19.06 3.38 5.45
CA GLY A 124 -19.85 3.95 4.35
C GLY A 124 -19.64 5.44 4.12
N ASP A 125 -18.54 6.03 4.58
CA ASP A 125 -18.19 7.42 4.25
C ASP A 125 -17.68 7.52 2.80
N GLU A 126 -18.52 8.00 1.88
CA GLU A 126 -18.13 8.18 0.47
C GLU A 126 -17.16 9.36 0.26
N LYS A 127 -17.00 10.26 1.24
CA LYS A 127 -16.07 11.41 1.11
C LYS A 127 -14.61 11.00 1.08
N VAL A 128 -14.30 9.76 1.49
CA VAL A 128 -12.95 9.21 1.40
C VAL A 128 -12.40 9.27 -0.03
N TRP A 129 -13.27 9.22 -1.04
CA TRP A 129 -12.86 9.26 -2.45
C TRP A 129 -12.40 10.64 -2.90
N ASP A 130 -12.93 11.72 -2.31
CA ASP A 130 -12.48 13.08 -2.57
C ASP A 130 -11.08 13.32 -2.00
N GLU A 131 -10.69 12.55 -0.98
CA GLU A 131 -9.38 12.63 -0.35
C GLU A 131 -8.33 11.78 -1.08
N VAL A 132 -8.75 10.75 -1.83
CA VAL A 132 -7.83 9.86 -2.54
C VAL A 132 -7.74 10.09 -4.06
N GLY A 133 -8.76 10.67 -4.69
CA GLY A 133 -8.85 10.92 -6.15
C GLY A 133 -8.41 12.31 -6.56
#